data_AF-A0AAP0QIJ4-F1
#
_entry.id   AF-A0AAP0QIJ4-F1
#
_cell.length_a   1.000
_cell.length_b   1.000
_cell.length_c   1.000
_cell.angle_alpha   90.00
_cell.angle_beta   90.00
_cell.angle_gamma   90.00
#
_symmetry.space_group_name_H-M   'P 1'
#
loop_
_entity.id
_entity.type
_entity.pdbx_description
1 polymer ?
#
loop_
_entity_poly.entity_id
_entity_poly.type
_entity_poly.pdbx_seq_one_letter_code
_entity_poly.pdbx_strand_id
1 'polypeptide(L)'
;MAIDKLIFQIRECEILVPIANGSKKMEVVIIIDILRRAKANVVVASVEDKLEIMASRQVKLVADMLIDEAAKLSYDLIVLPGGLGGAQAFAKSEKLVNMLKKQKESNRPYGARCASPALVLKPHGLLKDKKATTSYRIKVKSKTGLWLMATLSPAESQELPWNLHWQLWRSFLAATKRLSLQRYCFSPAPKICTRT
;
A
#
# COMPACT_ATOMS: atom_id res chain seq x y z
N MET A 1 -35.68 6.31 -14.15
CA MET A 1 -34.77 5.83 -13.08
C MET A 1 -33.64 4.95 -13.65
N ALA A 2 -32.85 5.45 -14.61
CA ALA A 2 -31.71 4.70 -15.19
C ALA A 2 -30.40 5.51 -15.17
N ILE A 3 -30.44 6.74 -14.65
CA ILE A 3 -29.29 7.65 -14.61
C ILE A 3 -28.43 7.38 -13.36
N ASP A 4 -29.03 6.89 -12.27
CA ASP A 4 -28.31 6.62 -11.01
C ASP A 4 -27.39 5.38 -11.08
N LYS A 5 -27.60 4.48 -12.05
CA LYS A 5 -26.69 3.33 -12.30
C LYS A 5 -25.51 3.66 -13.21
N LEU A 6 -25.55 4.79 -13.92
CA LEU A 6 -24.45 5.26 -14.77
C LEU A 6 -23.49 6.22 -14.04
N ILE A 7 -23.94 6.85 -12.94
CA ILE A 7 -23.16 7.77 -12.10
C ILE A 7 -22.27 7.02 -11.08
N PHE A 8 -22.22 5.68 -11.09
CA PHE A 8 -21.05 4.97 -10.56
C PHE A 8 -19.88 5.06 -11.56
N GLN A 9 -19.63 6.29 -12.01
CA GLN A 9 -18.42 6.71 -12.68
C GLN A 9 -17.24 6.24 -11.87
N ILE A 10 -16.34 5.58 -12.58
CA ILE A 10 -14.97 5.20 -12.29
C ILE A 10 -14.29 6.31 -11.46
N ARG A 11 -14.48 6.34 -10.14
CA ARG A 11 -13.59 7.14 -9.30
C ARG A 11 -12.28 6.38 -9.25
N GLU A 12 -11.21 7.01 -9.72
CA GLU A 12 -9.87 6.45 -9.62
C GLU A 12 -9.54 6.21 -8.14
N CYS A 13 -8.87 5.09 -7.86
CA CYS A 13 -8.46 4.75 -6.49
C CYS A 13 -7.38 5.74 -6.06
N GLU A 14 -7.67 6.56 -5.05
CA GLU A 14 -6.77 7.59 -4.53
C GLU A 14 -5.83 6.99 -3.49
N ILE A 15 -4.53 6.96 -3.76
CA ILE A 15 -3.53 6.33 -2.90
C ILE A 15 -2.45 7.32 -2.51
N LEU A 16 -2.22 7.45 -1.20
CA LEU A 16 -1.13 8.24 -0.66
C LEU A 16 0.11 7.37 -0.41
N VAL A 17 1.26 7.82 -0.92
CA VAL A 17 2.59 7.27 -0.61
C VAL A 17 3.45 8.38 0.00
N PRO A 18 3.56 8.44 1.34
CA PRO A 18 4.43 9.40 2.00
C PRO A 18 5.91 9.09 1.76
N ILE A 19 6.72 10.13 1.59
CA ILE A 19 8.17 10.06 1.50
C ILE A 19 8.82 11.03 2.49
N ALA A 20 10.03 10.70 2.92
CA ALA A 20 10.78 11.45 3.91
C ALA A 20 12.28 11.32 3.64
N ASN A 21 13.07 12.18 4.27
CA ASN A 21 14.51 11.99 4.36
C ASN A 21 14.81 10.60 4.96
N GLY A 22 15.68 9.84 4.29
CA GLY A 22 16.02 8.49 4.70
C GLY A 22 15.01 7.40 4.29
N SER A 23 13.98 7.68 3.49
CA SER A 23 13.13 6.65 2.89
C SER A 23 13.95 5.66 2.03
N LYS A 24 13.51 4.41 1.90
CA LYS A 24 14.17 3.43 1.02
C LYS A 24 13.69 3.60 -0.42
N LYS A 25 14.48 4.30 -1.25
CA LYS A 25 14.10 4.67 -2.62
C LYS A 25 13.55 3.53 -3.49
N MET A 26 14.14 2.33 -3.42
CA MET A 26 13.64 1.19 -4.22
C MET A 26 12.23 0.78 -3.82
N GLU A 27 11.88 0.80 -2.52
CA GLU A 27 10.52 0.50 -2.10
C GLU A 27 9.54 1.59 -2.53
N VAL A 28 9.94 2.85 -2.39
CA VAL A 28 9.13 4.01 -2.81
C VAL A 28 8.78 3.88 -4.29
N VAL A 29 9.79 3.77 -5.16
CA VAL A 29 9.59 3.73 -6.62
C VAL A 29 8.80 2.50 -7.04
N ILE A 30 9.09 1.31 -6.49
CA ILE A 30 8.36 0.07 -6.82
C ILE A 30 6.89 0.16 -6.41
N ILE A 31 6.58 0.71 -5.23
CA ILE A 31 5.20 0.89 -4.77
C ILE A 31 4.45 1.82 -5.72
N ILE A 32 5.03 2.98 -6.03
CA ILE A 32 4.42 3.98 -6.91
C ILE A 32 4.20 3.41 -8.32
N ASP A 33 5.24 2.80 -8.91
CA ASP A 33 5.18 2.27 -10.28
C ASP A 33 4.11 1.18 -10.42
N ILE A 34 4.05 0.21 -9.50
CA ILE A 34 3.05 -0.87 -9.55
C ILE A 34 1.63 -0.32 -9.41
N LEU A 35 1.40 0.60 -8.48
CA LEU A 35 0.07 1.17 -8.25
C LEU A 35 -0.40 2.03 -9.43
N ARG A 36 0.48 2.84 -10.02
CA ARG A 36 0.17 3.61 -11.24
C ARG A 36 -0.09 2.69 -12.44
N ARG A 37 0.65 1.59 -12.60
CA ARG A 37 0.37 0.56 -13.62
C ARG A 37 -0.99 -0.10 -13.43
N ALA A 38 -1.47 -0.20 -12.19
CA ALA A 38 -2.81 -0.67 -11.85
C ALA A 38 -3.92 0.39 -12.02
N LYS A 39 -3.60 1.55 -12.63
CA LYS A 39 -4.54 2.67 -12.88
C LYS A 39 -5.07 3.33 -11.60
N ALA A 40 -4.32 3.24 -10.50
CA ALA A 40 -4.61 4.05 -9.32
C ALA A 40 -4.00 5.46 -9.47
N ASN A 41 -4.68 6.47 -8.93
CA ASN A 41 -4.11 7.79 -8.77
C ASN A 41 -3.21 7.79 -7.52
N VAL A 42 -1.90 7.97 -7.72
CA VAL A 42 -0.92 7.88 -6.63
C VAL A 42 -0.35 9.26 -6.35
N VAL A 43 -0.71 9.80 -5.18
CA VAL A 43 -0.18 11.03 -4.62
C VAL A 43 1.05 10.70 -3.78
N VAL A 44 2.19 11.26 -4.17
CA VAL A 44 3.44 11.19 -3.40
C VAL A 44 3.56 12.45 -2.56
N ALA A 45 3.61 12.32 -1.24
CA ALA A 45 3.66 13.46 -0.34
C ALA A 45 4.94 13.48 0.50
N SER A 46 5.66 14.58 0.51
CA SER A 46 6.81 14.77 1.40
C SER A 46 6.35 15.12 2.80
N VAL A 47 6.85 14.42 3.81
CA VAL A 47 6.61 14.78 5.23
C VAL A 47 7.59 15.83 5.75
N GLU A 48 8.54 16.24 4.92
CA GLU A 48 9.48 17.32 5.22
C GLU A 48 8.85 18.70 4.90
N ASP A 49 9.61 19.77 5.08
CA ASP A 49 9.25 21.15 4.74
C ASP A 49 9.36 21.47 3.24
N LYS A 50 9.94 20.56 2.44
CA LYS A 50 10.16 20.70 1.00
C LYS A 50 9.76 19.46 0.22
N LEU A 51 9.51 19.63 -1.08
CA LEU A 51 9.13 18.55 -2.00
C LEU A 51 10.28 17.58 -2.30
N GLU A 52 11.52 18.07 -2.37
CA GLU A 52 12.70 17.22 -2.60
C GLU A 52 13.20 16.61 -1.28
N ILE A 53 13.26 15.29 -1.21
CA ILE A 53 13.85 14.55 -0.08
C ILE A 53 15.11 13.81 -0.51
N MET A 54 16.01 13.58 0.46
CA MET A 54 17.18 12.73 0.27
C MET A 54 16.90 11.32 0.82
N ALA A 55 16.79 10.33 -0.07
CA ALA A 55 16.55 8.96 0.33
C ALA A 55 17.78 8.33 1.03
N SER A 56 17.57 7.22 1.73
CA SER A 56 18.58 6.49 2.54
C SER A 56 19.94 6.17 1.89
N ARG A 57 20.08 6.24 0.56
CA ARG A 57 21.35 6.05 -0.14
C ARG A 57 21.58 7.17 -1.16
N GLN A 58 21.35 8.41 -0.72
CA GLN A 58 21.66 9.65 -1.44
C GLN A 58 20.98 9.81 -2.81
N VAL A 59 19.83 9.15 -3.01
CA VAL A 59 18.99 9.36 -4.19
C VAL A 59 17.97 10.44 -3.84
N LYS A 60 17.90 11.49 -4.64
CA LYS A 60 16.87 12.52 -4.51
C LYS A 60 15.55 12.00 -5.05
N LEU A 61 14.47 12.23 -4.32
CA LEU A 61 13.10 11.98 -4.76
C LEU A 61 12.32 13.28 -4.60
N VAL A 62 11.46 13.59 -5.56
CA VAL A 62 10.60 14.77 -5.54
C VAL A 62 9.16 14.31 -5.35
N ALA A 63 8.50 14.81 -4.32
CA ALA A 63 7.09 14.58 -4.05
C ALA A 63 6.20 15.43 -4.96
N ASP A 64 4.95 15.00 -5.15
CA ASP A 64 3.93 15.76 -5.87
C ASP A 64 3.45 16.95 -5.02
N MET A 65 3.39 16.79 -3.69
CA MET A 65 2.98 17.82 -2.74
C MET A 65 3.58 17.63 -1.34
N LEU A 66 3.38 18.61 -0.46
CA LEU A 66 3.71 18.48 0.97
C LEU A 66 2.61 17.72 1.71
N ILE A 67 2.96 17.08 2.83
CA ILE A 67 2.01 16.35 3.68
C ILE A 67 0.87 17.25 4.19
N ASP A 68 1.13 18.55 4.32
CA ASP A 68 0.18 19.56 4.75
C ASP A 68 -0.99 19.72 3.77
N GLU A 69 -0.69 19.71 2.48
CA GLU A 69 -1.69 19.74 1.42
C GLU A 69 -2.37 18.37 1.29
N ALA A 70 -1.56 17.30 1.35
CA ALA A 70 -2.08 15.93 1.29
C ALA A 70 -3.08 15.63 2.42
N ALA A 71 -2.91 16.21 3.62
CA ALA A 71 -3.78 16.01 4.77
C ALA A 71 -5.18 16.63 4.62
N LYS A 72 -5.37 17.53 3.65
CA LYS A 72 -6.66 18.13 3.30
C LYS A 72 -7.52 17.22 2.41
N LEU A 73 -6.89 16.19 1.84
CA LEU A 73 -7.53 15.24 0.91
C LEU A 73 -7.90 13.94 1.63
N SER A 74 -8.70 13.11 0.96
CA SER A 74 -9.09 11.78 1.44
C SER A 74 -8.56 10.69 0.50
N TYR A 75 -8.06 9.60 1.06
CA TYR A 75 -7.48 8.50 0.29
C TYR A 75 -8.19 7.19 0.56
N ASP A 76 -8.26 6.35 -0.47
CA ASP A 76 -8.74 4.98 -0.40
C ASP A 76 -7.68 4.05 0.21
N LEU A 77 -6.39 4.41 0.10
CA LEU A 77 -5.28 3.69 0.73
C LEU A 77 -4.13 4.64 1.11
N ILE A 78 -3.49 4.38 2.26
CA ILE A 78 -2.19 5.00 2.62
C ILE A 78 -1.13 3.89 2.73
N VAL A 79 -0.03 3.98 1.98
CA VAL A 79 1.05 2.98 2.03
C VAL A 79 2.36 3.63 2.46
N LEU A 80 2.94 3.15 3.56
CA LEU A 80 4.24 3.60 4.07
C LEU A 80 5.39 2.75 3.51
N PRO A 81 6.31 3.33 2.73
CA PRO A 81 7.57 2.69 2.38
C PRO A 81 8.47 2.49 3.60
N GLY A 82 9.53 1.70 3.46
CA GLY A 82 10.55 1.52 4.50
C GLY A 82 11.68 2.56 4.48
N GLY A 83 12.81 2.12 5.03
CA GLY A 83 13.99 2.96 5.33
C GLY A 83 13.96 3.42 6.78
N LEU A 84 15.07 3.26 7.51
CA LEU A 84 15.12 3.55 8.94
C LEU A 84 14.84 5.03 9.23
N GLY A 85 15.58 5.93 8.58
CA GLY A 85 15.39 7.38 8.73
C GLY A 85 14.00 7.81 8.28
N GLY A 86 13.51 7.27 7.15
CA GLY A 86 12.17 7.60 6.66
C GLY A 86 11.06 7.15 7.61
N ALA A 87 11.14 5.91 8.13
CA ALA A 87 10.18 5.40 9.10
C ALA A 87 10.20 6.17 10.43
N GLN A 88 11.38 6.63 10.88
CA GLN A 88 11.49 7.51 12.05
C GLN A 88 10.85 8.88 11.80
N ALA A 89 11.06 9.47 10.62
CA ALA A 89 10.42 10.72 10.23
C ALA A 89 8.88 10.56 10.16
N PHE A 90 8.39 9.48 9.55
CA PHE A 90 6.96 9.15 9.52
C PHE A 90 6.36 9.02 10.91
N ALA A 91 7.06 8.37 11.84
CA ALA A 91 6.59 8.19 13.21
C ALA A 91 6.50 9.50 14.01
N LYS A 92 7.34 10.49 13.67
CA LYS A 92 7.37 11.83 14.28
C LYS A 92 6.39 12.82 13.63
N SER A 93 5.94 12.55 12.41
CA SER A 93 4.95 13.40 11.73
C SER A 93 3.56 13.19 12.33
N GLU A 94 3.15 14.10 13.20
CA GLU A 94 1.81 14.06 13.82
C GLU A 94 0.70 14.07 12.77
N LYS A 95 0.86 14.86 11.71
CA LYS A 95 -0.10 14.94 10.60
C LYS A 95 -0.29 13.57 9.94
N LEU A 96 0.80 12.91 9.55
CA LEU A 96 0.73 11.58 8.93
C LEU A 96 0.13 10.54 9.89
N VAL A 97 0.53 10.55 11.16
CA VAL A 97 -0.01 9.64 12.18
C VAL A 97 -1.51 9.84 12.36
N ASN A 98 -1.97 11.08 12.37
CA ASN A 98 -3.40 11.41 12.46
C ASN A 98 -4.17 10.94 11.22
N MET A 99 -3.60 11.07 10.03
CA MET A 99 -4.20 10.52 8.80
C MET A 99 -4.35 8.99 8.87
N LEU A 100 -3.35 8.28 9.40
CA LEU A 100 -3.41 6.82 9.58
C LEU A 100 -4.45 6.40 10.62
N LYS A 101 -4.58 7.14 11.71
CA LYS A 101 -5.64 6.93 12.71
C LYS A 101 -7.03 7.13 12.09
N LYS A 102 -7.21 8.21 11.31
CA LYS A 102 -8.45 8.46 10.55
C LYS A 102 -8.76 7.32 9.56
N GLN A 103 -7.77 6.77 8.86
CA GLN A 103 -7.98 5.58 8.02
C GLN A 103 -8.50 4.41 8.85
N LYS A 104 -7.88 4.12 9.99
CA LYS A 104 -8.31 3.04 10.89
C LYS A 104 -9.74 3.26 11.39
N GLU A 105 -10.07 4.45 11.88
CA GLU A 105 -11.40 4.82 12.39
C GLU A 105 -12.47 4.72 11.30
N SER A 106 -12.12 5.09 10.07
CA SER A 106 -13.02 5.03 8.91
C SER A 106 -13.07 3.65 8.24
N ASN A 107 -12.48 2.61 8.86
CA ASN A 107 -12.32 1.26 8.30
C ASN A 107 -11.70 1.23 6.88
N ARG A 108 -10.86 2.21 6.56
CA ARG A 108 -10.17 2.29 5.28
C ARG A 108 -8.79 1.63 5.33
N PRO A 109 -8.34 1.06 4.20
CA PRO A 109 -7.02 0.45 4.11
C PRO A 109 -5.86 1.40 4.42
N TYR A 110 -4.87 0.87 5.13
CA TYR A 110 -3.53 1.45 5.26
C TYR A 110 -2.53 0.32 5.39
N GLY A 111 -1.29 0.55 4.96
CA GLY A 111 -0.23 -0.46 5.05
C GLY A 111 1.16 0.11 5.15
N ALA A 112 2.12 -0.75 5.48
CA ALA A 112 3.51 -0.36 5.68
C ALA A 112 4.46 -1.50 5.33
N ARG A 113 5.69 -1.19 4.89
CA ARG A 113 6.74 -2.16 4.54
C ARG A 113 8.02 -1.93 5.35
N CYS A 114 8.82 -2.99 5.51
CA CYS A 114 10.18 -2.92 6.07
C CYS A 114 10.17 -2.40 7.52
N ALA A 115 10.71 -1.21 7.79
CA ALA A 115 10.80 -0.62 9.14
C ALA A 115 9.49 -0.02 9.64
N SER A 116 8.66 0.47 8.72
CA SER A 116 7.47 1.27 9.02
C SER A 116 6.38 0.55 9.83
N PRO A 117 6.12 -0.76 9.66
CA PRO A 117 5.20 -1.47 10.56
C PRO A 117 5.63 -1.39 12.04
N ALA A 118 6.93 -1.54 12.30
CA ALA A 118 7.44 -1.60 13.66
C ALA A 118 7.65 -0.22 14.28
N LEU A 119 8.04 0.77 13.48
CA LEU A 119 8.37 2.12 13.97
C LEU A 119 7.19 3.10 13.89
N VAL A 120 6.26 2.89 12.97
CA VAL A 120 5.09 3.77 12.80
C VAL A 120 3.83 3.09 13.31
N LEU A 121 3.47 1.93 12.74
CA LEU A 121 2.14 1.35 13.03
C LEU A 121 2.03 0.78 14.46
N LYS A 122 3.07 0.09 14.94
CA LYS A 122 3.06 -0.52 16.28
C LYS A 122 2.98 0.52 17.41
N PRO A 123 3.84 1.54 17.49
CA PRO A 123 3.85 2.47 18.62
C PRO A 123 2.59 3.34 18.66
N HIS A 124 1.97 3.59 17.50
CA HIS A 124 0.75 4.39 17.38
C HIS A 124 -0.55 3.58 17.51
N GLY A 125 -0.49 2.32 17.96
CA GLY A 125 -1.68 1.48 18.20
C GLY A 125 -2.44 1.08 16.93
N LEU A 126 -1.81 1.18 15.76
CA LEU A 126 -2.41 0.90 14.46
C LEU A 126 -2.34 -0.60 14.08
N LEU A 127 -1.77 -1.45 14.94
CA LEU A 127 -1.68 -2.91 14.75
C LEU A 127 -2.48 -3.72 15.77
N LYS A 128 -3.27 -3.07 16.64
CA LYS A 128 -4.11 -3.78 17.62
C LYS A 128 -5.00 -4.78 16.86
N ASP A 129 -4.97 -6.04 17.29
CA ASP A 129 -5.75 -7.15 16.72
C ASP A 129 -5.47 -7.45 15.22
N LYS A 130 -4.35 -6.95 14.67
CA LYS A 130 -3.88 -7.22 13.30
C LYS A 130 -2.49 -7.87 13.25
N LYS A 131 -2.33 -8.96 12.47
CA LYS A 131 -1.01 -9.57 12.20
C LYS A 131 -0.14 -8.64 11.34
N ALA A 132 1.16 -8.55 11.67
CA ALA A 132 2.12 -7.78 10.89
C ALA A 132 3.50 -8.46 10.87
N THR A 133 4.24 -8.23 9.78
CA THR A 133 5.65 -8.62 9.62
C THR A 133 6.48 -7.39 9.33
N THR A 134 7.74 -7.42 9.74
CA THR A 134 8.70 -6.35 9.54
C THR A 134 10.07 -6.96 9.23
N SER A 135 10.91 -6.22 8.49
CA SER A 135 12.31 -6.61 8.25
C SER A 135 13.21 -6.36 9.46
N TYR A 136 12.69 -5.72 10.51
CA TYR A 136 13.38 -5.58 11.79
C TYR A 136 13.06 -6.77 12.68
N ARG A 137 14.01 -7.14 13.55
CA ARG A 137 13.86 -8.23 14.53
C ARG A 137 12.92 -7.84 15.68
N ILE A 138 11.77 -7.27 15.37
CA ILE A 138 10.69 -6.95 16.31
C ILE A 138 9.57 -7.95 16.04
N LYS A 139 9.42 -8.92 16.95
CA LYS A 139 8.29 -9.87 16.91
C LYS A 139 7.00 -9.07 17.15
N VAL A 140 6.18 -8.90 16.13
CA VAL A 140 4.81 -8.38 16.25
C VAL A 140 3.87 -9.57 16.24
N LYS A 141 3.52 -10.10 17.42
CA LYS A 141 2.46 -11.10 17.56
C LYS A 141 1.13 -10.39 17.74
N SER A 142 0.17 -10.76 16.93
CA SER A 142 -1.20 -10.26 17.02
C SER A 142 -2.17 -11.33 16.52
N LYS A 143 -3.29 -11.47 17.20
CA LYS A 143 -4.32 -12.47 16.92
C LYS A 143 -5.20 -11.91 15.79
N THR A 144 -5.50 -12.75 14.80
CA THR A 144 -6.44 -12.56 13.66
C THR A 144 -6.06 -11.61 12.47
N GLY A 145 -6.01 -12.20 11.26
CA GLY A 145 -6.95 -11.82 10.19
C GLY A 145 -6.66 -10.77 9.11
N LEU A 146 -5.55 -10.01 9.08
CA LEU A 146 -5.34 -9.00 8.03
C LEU A 146 -4.00 -9.19 7.27
N TRP A 147 -4.09 -9.30 5.94
CA TRP A 147 -2.93 -9.42 5.04
C TRP A 147 -2.37 -8.05 4.69
N LEU A 148 -1.41 -7.59 5.50
CA LEU A 148 -0.47 -6.52 5.17
C LEU A 148 0.75 -7.16 4.52
N MET A 149 1.33 -6.57 3.46
CA MET A 149 2.45 -7.15 2.70
C MET A 149 3.62 -7.56 3.63
N ALA A 150 3.58 -8.84 4.01
CA ALA A 150 4.58 -9.58 4.75
C ALA A 150 5.34 -10.42 3.73
N THR A 151 6.59 -10.10 3.44
CA THR A 151 7.50 -11.14 2.94
C THR A 151 7.70 -12.09 4.11
N LEU A 152 7.20 -13.31 3.97
CA LEU A 152 7.49 -14.42 4.87
C LEU A 152 9.02 -14.44 5.10
N SER A 153 9.46 -14.29 6.35
CA SER A 153 10.72 -14.87 6.76
C SER A 153 10.36 -16.29 7.17
N PRO A 154 10.78 -17.33 6.43
CA PRO A 154 10.65 -18.69 6.92
C PRO A 154 11.56 -18.80 8.14
N ALA A 155 10.98 -18.92 9.33
CA ALA A 155 11.62 -19.73 10.35
C ALA A 155 11.24 -21.16 9.95
N GLU A 156 12.25 -21.94 9.53
CA GLU A 156 12.16 -23.26 8.92
C GLU A 156 11.58 -23.31 7.49
N SER A 157 12.46 -23.16 6.50
CA SER A 157 12.34 -23.91 5.26
C SER A 157 13.74 -24.06 4.66
N GLN A 158 14.20 -25.30 4.55
CA GLN A 158 15.21 -25.69 3.58
C GLN A 158 14.82 -25.15 2.19
N GLU A 159 15.83 -24.85 1.38
CA GLU A 159 15.75 -24.19 0.06
C GLU A 159 14.50 -24.55 -0.76
N LEU A 160 13.64 -23.57 -1.01
CA LEU A 160 12.47 -23.75 -1.87
C LEU A 160 12.77 -23.25 -3.29
N PRO A 161 12.45 -24.04 -4.33
CA PRO A 161 12.78 -23.73 -5.72
C PRO A 161 12.05 -22.50 -6.28
N TRP A 162 12.66 -21.87 -7.29
CA TRP A 162 12.24 -20.63 -7.96
C TRP A 162 10.79 -20.61 -8.47
N ASN A 163 10.16 -21.77 -8.64
CA ASN A 163 8.77 -21.92 -9.08
C ASN A 163 7.73 -21.44 -8.04
N LEU A 164 8.08 -21.40 -6.75
CA LEU A 164 7.15 -20.99 -5.68
C LEU A 164 7.06 -19.46 -5.54
N HIS A 165 8.11 -18.74 -5.92
CA HIS A 165 8.14 -17.26 -5.95
C HIS A 165 7.11 -16.71 -6.95
N TRP A 166 6.95 -17.40 -8.08
CA TRP A 166 5.93 -17.08 -9.10
C TRP A 166 4.50 -17.31 -8.61
N GLN A 167 4.26 -18.32 -7.76
CA GLN A 167 2.93 -18.62 -7.21
C GLN A 167 2.47 -17.57 -6.18
N LEU A 168 3.39 -17.02 -5.40
CA LEU A 168 3.12 -15.90 -4.49
C LEU A 168 2.81 -14.61 -5.25
N TRP A 169 3.48 -14.39 -6.39
CA TRP A 169 3.21 -13.26 -7.28
C TRP A 169 1.85 -13.39 -8.01
N ARG A 170 1.49 -14.61 -8.41
CA ARG A 170 0.15 -14.92 -8.93
C ARG A 170 -0.95 -14.66 -7.90
N SER A 171 -0.71 -14.95 -6.62
CA SER A 171 -1.68 -14.68 -5.55
C SER A 171 -1.86 -13.17 -5.30
N PHE A 172 -0.80 -12.36 -5.49
CA PHE A 172 -0.88 -10.89 -5.45
C PHE A 172 -1.66 -10.32 -6.65
N LEU A 173 -1.43 -10.84 -7.86
CA LEU A 173 -2.24 -10.54 -9.04
C LEU A 173 -3.68 -11.07 -8.93
N ALA A 174 -3.91 -12.17 -8.21
CA ALA A 174 -5.23 -12.73 -7.94
C ALA A 174 -5.99 -11.89 -6.91
N ALA A 175 -5.32 -11.30 -5.91
CA ALA A 175 -5.93 -10.39 -4.95
C ALA A 175 -6.35 -9.05 -5.59
N THR A 176 -5.55 -8.54 -6.53
CA THR A 176 -5.92 -7.40 -7.39
C THR A 176 -7.02 -7.80 -8.39
N LYS A 177 -6.99 -9.03 -8.91
CA LYS A 177 -8.12 -9.58 -9.68
C LYS A 177 -9.37 -9.82 -8.85
N ARG A 178 -9.32 -10.10 -7.55
CA ARG A 178 -10.51 -10.30 -6.70
C ARG A 178 -11.27 -8.99 -6.47
N LEU A 179 -10.57 -7.86 -6.56
CA LEU A 179 -11.18 -6.53 -6.67
C LEU A 179 -11.79 -6.26 -8.07
N SER A 180 -11.36 -7.00 -9.11
CA SER A 180 -11.95 -6.95 -10.47
C SER A 180 -12.98 -8.05 -10.79
N LEU A 181 -12.98 -9.17 -10.06
CA LEU A 181 -13.74 -10.39 -10.39
C LEU A 181 -15.01 -10.58 -9.55
N GLN A 182 -15.25 -9.77 -8.51
CA GLN A 182 -16.62 -9.60 -8.01
C GLN A 182 -17.51 -8.78 -8.97
N ARG A 183 -16.98 -8.34 -10.12
CA ARG A 183 -17.71 -7.57 -11.16
C ARG A 183 -18.00 -8.32 -12.45
N TYR A 184 -17.66 -9.61 -12.54
CA TYR A 184 -18.12 -10.46 -13.64
C TYR A 184 -19.07 -11.52 -13.08
N CYS A 185 -20.37 -11.19 -13.03
CA CYS A 185 -21.38 -12.23 -13.13
C CYS A 185 -21.11 -12.99 -14.42
N PHE A 186 -20.90 -14.31 -14.32
CA PHE A 186 -20.97 -15.21 -15.46
C PHE A 186 -22.33 -14.99 -16.16
N SER A 187 -22.29 -14.42 -17.35
CA SER A 187 -23.37 -14.58 -18.32
C SER A 187 -22.88 -15.60 -19.36
N PRO A 188 -23.69 -16.60 -19.75
CA PRO A 188 -23.25 -17.65 -20.66
C PRO A 188 -22.88 -17.05 -22.02
N ALA A 189 -21.78 -17.53 -22.58
CA ALA A 189 -21.27 -17.08 -23.88
C ALA A 189 -22.35 -17.18 -24.97
N PRO A 190 -22.53 -16.16 -25.84
CA PRO A 190 -23.39 -16.28 -26.99
C PRO A 190 -22.79 -17.28 -27.99
N LYS A 191 -23.61 -18.23 -28.43
CA LYS A 191 -23.25 -19.20 -29.48
C LYS A 191 -22.92 -18.45 -30.77
N ILE A 192 -21.73 -18.68 -31.31
CA ILE A 192 -21.30 -18.21 -32.62
C ILE A 192 -22.13 -18.95 -33.67
N CYS A 193 -22.92 -18.19 -34.44
CA CYS A 193 -23.63 -18.68 -35.61
C CYS A 193 -22.70 -18.49 -36.82
N THR A 194 -22.09 -19.57 -37.31
CA THR A 194 -21.34 -19.56 -38.57
C THR A 194 -22.32 -19.79 -39.72
N ARG A 195 -22.54 -18.76 -40.54
CA ARG A 195 -23.03 -18.90 -41.93
C ARG A 195 -21.89 -18.54 -42.87
N THR A 196 -21.42 -19.54 -43.60
CA THR A 196 -21.09 -19.53 -45.04
C THR A 196 -21.21 -20.95 -45.52
#